data_AF-A0A7C5X2T1-F1
#
_entry.id   AF-A0A7C5X2T1-F1
#
_cell.length_a   1.000
_cell.length_b   1.000
_cell.length_c   1.000
_cell.angle_alpha   90.00
_cell.angle_beta   90.00
_cell.angle_gamma   90.00
#
_symmetry.space_group_name_H-M   'P 1'
#
loop_
_entity.id
_entity.type
_entity.pdbx_description
1 polymer ?
#
loop_
_entity_poly.entity_id
_entity_poly.type
_entity_poly.pdbx_seq_one_letter_code
_entity_poly.pdbx_strand_id
1 'polypeptide(L)'
;RVIEWPVISNFREGLSIFEYFISTHGARKGTADTALRTATAGYLTRRLVDACVDVIVKEYDCGTKQGIEVDPLYFAPKGEIMEDIPERIYGRVTAEPIYHPVTGEVLVPAGTMIDRVTAEKVGRLEAELDLSAPGVEERAHLAKSVQEVVHPETFQVLVRANEALTPELVQELRAAGVQKIRVRPRFIVRSPVTCQTAGGVCQLCYGMDLAFHRLVEKGTAVGIIAAQSIGEPGTQLTMRTFHTGGVRRLRGLARLKELFRPR
;
A
#
# COMPACT_ATOMS: atom_id res chain seq x y z
N ARG A 1 -19.94 12.33 24.37
CA ARG A 1 -20.97 11.50 25.03
C ARG A 1 -22.24 11.70 24.22
N VAL A 2 -22.93 10.63 23.86
CA VAL A 2 -24.23 10.76 23.19
C VAL A 2 -25.20 11.36 24.21
N ILE A 3 -26.02 12.31 23.79
CA ILE A 3 -27.04 12.93 24.64
C ILE A 3 -28.18 11.92 24.79
N GLU A 4 -28.63 11.68 26.01
CA GLU A 4 -29.62 10.63 26.31
C GLU A 4 -31.04 10.97 25.82
N TRP A 5 -31.32 12.25 25.59
CA TRP A 5 -32.58 12.73 25.03
C TRP A 5 -32.52 12.77 23.50
N PRO A 6 -33.27 11.88 22.80
CA PRO A 6 -33.28 11.86 21.33
C PRO A 6 -34.14 12.99 20.75
N VAL A 7 -33.81 13.40 19.52
CA VAL A 7 -34.67 14.25 18.69
C VAL A 7 -35.70 13.34 18.01
N ILE A 8 -36.99 13.56 18.26
CA ILE A 8 -38.09 12.71 17.79
C ILE A 8 -38.71 13.31 16.52
N SER A 9 -38.79 14.63 16.43
CA SER A 9 -39.37 15.34 15.29
C SER A 9 -38.43 15.41 14.08
N ASN A 10 -39.00 15.45 12.88
CA ASN A 10 -38.25 15.65 11.63
C ASN A 10 -38.34 17.12 11.12
N PHE A 11 -37.51 17.49 10.14
CA PHE A 11 -37.48 18.87 9.63
C PHE A 11 -38.77 19.34 8.94
N ARG A 12 -39.63 18.42 8.50
CA ARG A 12 -40.93 18.76 7.90
C ARG A 12 -41.97 19.12 8.96
N GLU A 13 -41.96 18.39 10.07
CA GLU A 13 -42.83 18.62 11.23
C GLU A 13 -42.37 19.82 12.08
N GLY A 14 -41.08 20.15 11.99
CA GLY A 14 -40.46 21.21 12.77
C GLY A 14 -39.90 20.68 14.09
N LEU A 15 -38.83 21.32 14.57
CA LEU A 15 -38.16 20.95 15.82
C LEU A 15 -38.71 21.78 16.96
N SER A 16 -38.92 21.16 18.13
CA SER A 16 -39.20 21.91 19.35
C SER A 16 -37.99 22.77 19.77
N ILE A 17 -38.22 23.78 20.61
CA ILE A 17 -37.15 24.67 21.11
C ILE A 17 -36.03 23.87 21.78
N PHE A 18 -36.38 22.86 22.56
CA PHE A 18 -35.41 22.00 23.25
C PHE A 18 -34.60 21.13 22.28
N GLU A 19 -35.26 20.49 21.31
CA GLU A 19 -34.57 19.68 20.28
C GLU A 19 -33.64 20.53 19.42
N TYR A 20 -34.11 21.72 19.02
CA TYR A 20 -33.27 22.67 18.29
C TYR A 20 -32.05 23.07 19.12
N PHE A 21 -32.23 23.46 20.39
CA PHE A 21 -31.13 23.81 21.29
C PHE A 21 -30.12 22.67 21.48
N ILE A 22 -30.60 21.44 21.66
CA ILE A 22 -29.74 20.25 21.76
C ILE A 22 -28.92 20.05 20.47
N SER A 23 -29.55 20.19 19.30
CA SER A 23 -28.88 20.03 18.01
C SER A 23 -27.74 21.06 17.78
N THR A 24 -27.87 22.27 18.34
CA THR A 24 -26.85 23.32 18.18
C THR A 24 -25.51 22.96 18.80
N HIS A 25 -25.47 22.13 19.85
CA HIS A 25 -24.22 21.74 20.51
C HIS A 25 -23.32 20.93 19.57
N GLY A 26 -23.90 19.96 18.86
CA GLY A 26 -23.20 19.18 17.83
C GLY A 26 -22.77 20.05 16.66
N ALA A 27 -23.68 20.91 16.17
CA ALA A 27 -23.42 21.79 15.03
C ALA A 27 -22.28 22.79 15.31
N ARG A 28 -22.30 23.49 16.46
CA ARG A 28 -21.26 24.44 16.85
C ARG A 28 -19.90 23.77 17.05
N LYS A 29 -19.89 22.59 17.67
CA LYS A 29 -18.65 21.81 17.79
C LYS A 29 -18.11 21.43 16.42
N GLY A 30 -18.97 20.95 15.51
CA GLY A 30 -18.58 20.58 14.16
C GLY A 30 -18.00 21.75 13.36
N THR A 31 -18.63 22.92 13.40
CA THR A 31 -18.11 24.11 12.71
C THR A 31 -16.80 24.60 13.29
N ALA A 32 -16.67 24.63 14.61
CA ALA A 32 -15.42 25.01 15.28
C ALA A 32 -14.28 24.01 15.00
N ASP A 33 -14.55 22.71 15.10
CA ASP A 33 -13.56 21.67 14.79
C ASP A 33 -13.14 21.72 13.32
N THR A 34 -14.06 22.00 12.40
CA THR A 34 -13.76 22.19 10.97
C THR A 34 -12.81 23.37 10.78
N ALA A 35 -13.12 24.53 11.35
CA ALA A 35 -12.29 25.73 11.25
C ALA A 35 -10.87 25.50 11.81
N LEU A 36 -10.75 24.87 12.99
CA LEU A 36 -9.46 24.59 13.61
C LEU A 36 -8.63 23.54 12.84
N ARG A 37 -9.27 22.46 12.39
CA ARG A 37 -8.56 21.34 11.75
C ARG A 37 -8.10 21.65 10.33
N THR A 38 -8.83 22.47 9.59
CA THR A 38 -8.42 22.96 8.25
C THR A 38 -7.06 23.66 8.32
N ALA A 39 -6.87 24.55 9.30
CA ALA A 39 -5.59 25.24 9.50
C ALA A 39 -4.45 24.24 9.74
N THR A 40 -4.71 23.18 10.49
CA THR A 40 -3.65 22.21 10.80
C THR A 40 -3.34 21.26 9.63
N ALA A 41 -4.33 20.94 8.79
CA ALA A 41 -4.13 20.16 7.57
C ALA A 41 -3.36 20.96 6.52
N GLY A 42 -3.67 22.26 6.37
CA GLY A 42 -2.90 23.17 5.51
C GLY A 42 -1.44 23.29 5.96
N TYR A 43 -1.20 23.45 7.27
CA TYR A 43 0.16 23.49 7.81
C TYR A 43 0.95 22.20 7.55
N LEU A 44 0.31 21.03 7.66
CA LEU A 44 0.95 19.76 7.31
C LEU A 44 1.34 19.72 5.83
N THR A 45 0.43 20.11 4.94
CA THR A 45 0.67 20.14 3.50
C THR A 45 1.85 21.04 3.15
N ARG A 46 1.91 22.24 3.75
CA ARG A 46 3.06 23.15 3.62
C ARG A 46 4.36 22.47 4.02
N ARG A 47 4.40 21.81 5.18
CA ARG A 47 5.60 21.09 5.64
C ARG A 47 6.02 19.95 4.73
N LEU A 48 5.06 19.22 4.16
CA LEU A 48 5.34 18.16 3.20
C LEU A 48 5.95 18.73 1.91
N VAL A 49 5.40 19.85 1.42
CA VAL A 49 5.95 20.55 0.24
C VAL A 49 7.36 21.07 0.52
N ASP A 50 7.57 21.73 1.67
CA ASP A 50 8.88 22.25 2.06
C ASP A 50 9.94 21.13 2.16
N ALA A 51 9.55 19.92 2.62
CA ALA A 51 10.46 18.78 2.71
C ALA A 51 10.72 18.08 1.38
N CYS A 52 9.82 18.19 0.41
CA CYS A 52 9.89 17.46 -0.87
C CYS A 52 10.20 18.36 -2.07
N VAL A 53 10.42 19.66 -1.88
CA VAL A 53 10.61 20.64 -2.96
C VAL A 53 11.75 20.29 -3.91
N ASP A 54 12.82 19.68 -3.39
CA ASP A 54 14.01 19.30 -4.17
C ASP A 54 13.85 17.97 -4.92
N VAL A 55 12.75 17.24 -4.72
CA VAL A 55 12.55 15.92 -5.33
C VAL A 55 11.97 16.08 -6.74
N ILE A 56 12.88 16.11 -7.71
CA ILE A 56 12.59 16.27 -9.15
C ILE A 56 13.13 15.06 -9.91
N VAL A 57 12.48 14.70 -11.02
CA VAL A 57 12.98 13.67 -11.95
C VAL A 57 14.17 14.22 -12.74
N LYS A 58 15.37 13.69 -12.51
CA LYS A 58 16.61 14.24 -13.14
C LYS A 58 17.10 13.45 -14.34
N GLU A 59 17.04 12.14 -14.27
CA GLU A 59 17.65 11.25 -15.27
C GLU A 59 16.74 10.08 -15.62
N TYR A 60 17.10 9.33 -16.66
CA TYR A 60 16.30 8.18 -17.11
C TYR A 60 16.48 6.98 -16.18
N ASP A 61 17.72 6.55 -15.95
CA ASP A 61 18.06 5.46 -15.05
C ASP A 61 19.26 5.85 -14.17
N CYS A 62 19.22 5.45 -12.90
CA CYS A 62 20.34 5.56 -11.96
C CYS A 62 21.21 4.30 -11.93
N GLY A 63 20.80 3.22 -12.62
CA GLY A 63 21.54 1.96 -12.70
C GLY A 63 21.38 1.07 -11.45
N THR A 64 20.55 1.46 -10.49
CA THR A 64 20.32 0.65 -9.29
C THR A 64 19.69 -0.70 -9.65
N LYS A 65 20.24 -1.76 -9.07
CA LYS A 65 19.65 -3.11 -9.08
C LYS A 65 18.84 -3.38 -7.81
N GLN A 66 18.88 -2.46 -6.84
CA GLN A 66 18.14 -2.60 -5.60
C GLN A 66 16.67 -2.25 -5.84
N GLY A 67 15.79 -3.16 -5.47
CA GLY A 67 14.34 -2.96 -5.49
C GLY A 67 13.70 -3.28 -4.15
N ILE A 68 12.43 -2.97 -4.06
CA ILE A 68 11.59 -3.33 -2.93
C ILE A 68 10.72 -4.50 -3.33
N GLU A 69 10.61 -5.45 -2.42
CA GLU A 69 9.70 -6.57 -2.57
C GLU A 69 8.26 -6.16 -2.27
N VAL A 70 7.33 -6.56 -3.15
CA VAL A 70 5.91 -6.18 -3.05
C VAL A 70 5.07 -7.40 -2.69
N ASP A 71 4.46 -7.35 -1.52
CA ASP A 71 3.48 -8.33 -1.03
C ASP A 71 2.07 -7.70 -0.91
N PRO A 72 0.98 -8.47 -0.77
CA PRO A 72 -0.32 -7.91 -0.41
C PRO A 72 -0.25 -7.15 0.92
N LEU A 73 -0.98 -6.04 1.03
CA LEU A 73 -1.09 -5.31 2.29
C LEU A 73 -2.30 -5.79 3.07
N TYR A 74 -2.04 -6.35 4.26
CA TYR A 74 -3.08 -6.84 5.17
C TYR A 74 -3.42 -5.82 6.26
N PHE A 75 -4.70 -5.72 6.62
CA PHE A 75 -5.14 -4.89 7.73
C PHE A 75 -4.94 -5.61 9.08
N ALA A 76 -4.00 -5.12 9.89
CA ALA A 76 -3.54 -5.74 11.14
C ALA A 76 -4.62 -6.23 12.15
N PRO A 77 -5.82 -5.61 12.26
CA PRO A 77 -6.87 -6.10 13.17
C PRO A 77 -7.71 -7.29 12.67
N LYS A 78 -7.70 -7.61 11.37
CA LYS A 78 -8.67 -8.56 10.78
C LYS A 78 -8.10 -9.51 9.72
N GLY A 79 -6.86 -9.30 9.26
CA GLY A 79 -6.31 -10.09 8.14
C GLY A 79 -7.01 -9.85 6.80
N GLU A 80 -7.94 -8.89 6.72
CA GLU A 80 -8.57 -8.47 5.46
C GLU A 80 -7.50 -7.82 4.56
N ILE A 81 -7.49 -8.18 3.28
CA ILE A 81 -6.59 -7.61 2.28
C ILE A 81 -7.07 -6.18 1.99
N MET A 82 -6.20 -5.19 2.18
CA MET A 82 -6.50 -3.78 1.91
C MET A 82 -6.14 -3.39 0.48
N GLU A 83 -4.94 -3.77 0.04
CA GLU A 83 -4.45 -3.53 -1.33
C GLU A 83 -3.89 -4.83 -1.88
N ASP A 84 -4.37 -5.19 -3.07
CA ASP A 84 -3.94 -6.39 -3.78
C ASP A 84 -2.67 -6.12 -4.61
N ILE A 85 -1.96 -7.19 -4.99
CA ILE A 85 -0.70 -7.10 -5.73
C ILE A 85 -0.84 -6.31 -7.04
N PRO A 86 -1.86 -6.53 -7.90
CA PRO A 86 -1.99 -5.83 -9.18
C PRO A 86 -2.02 -4.30 -9.02
N GLU A 87 -2.68 -3.80 -7.98
CA GLU A 87 -2.79 -2.37 -7.70
C GLU A 87 -1.46 -1.78 -7.23
N ARG A 88 -0.68 -2.55 -6.47
CA ARG A 88 0.63 -2.11 -5.95
C ARG A 88 1.73 -2.10 -7.02
N ILE A 89 1.71 -3.04 -7.95
CA ILE A 89 2.74 -3.17 -9.00
C ILE A 89 2.45 -2.32 -10.24
N TYR A 90 1.19 -1.92 -10.44
CA TYR A 90 0.79 -1.13 -11.61
C TYR A 90 1.56 0.19 -11.70
N GLY A 91 2.10 0.47 -12.89
CA GLY A 91 2.87 1.68 -13.16
C GLY A 91 4.28 1.69 -12.56
N ARG A 92 4.72 0.60 -11.93
CA ARG A 92 6.11 0.45 -11.45
C ARG A 92 6.99 -0.20 -12.51
N VAL A 93 8.29 -0.10 -12.31
CA VAL A 93 9.30 -0.73 -13.18
C VAL A 93 9.94 -1.89 -12.42
N THR A 94 10.11 -3.03 -13.09
CA THR A 94 10.75 -4.21 -12.51
C THR A 94 12.25 -3.96 -12.26
N ALA A 95 12.73 -4.32 -11.06
CA ALA A 95 14.18 -4.31 -10.77
C ALA A 95 14.83 -5.62 -11.20
N GLU A 96 14.13 -6.73 -10.96
CA GLU A 96 14.50 -8.09 -11.38
C GLU A 96 13.44 -8.65 -12.35
N PRO A 97 13.82 -9.57 -13.25
CA PRO A 97 12.84 -10.22 -14.12
C PRO A 97 11.86 -11.06 -13.28
N ILE A 98 10.59 -11.04 -13.67
CA ILE A 98 9.55 -11.85 -13.03
C ILE A 98 9.47 -13.19 -13.75
N TYR A 99 9.62 -14.27 -12.99
CA TYR A 99 9.57 -15.63 -13.51
C TYR A 99 8.24 -16.30 -13.22
N HIS A 100 7.82 -17.20 -14.10
CA HIS A 100 6.73 -18.11 -13.81
C HIS A 100 7.23 -19.18 -12.80
N PRO A 101 6.53 -19.38 -11.67
CA PRO A 101 7.02 -20.23 -10.58
C PRO A 101 7.19 -21.72 -10.95
N VAL A 102 6.39 -22.25 -11.87
CA VAL A 102 6.47 -23.65 -12.33
C VAL A 102 7.40 -23.83 -13.54
N THR A 103 7.14 -23.10 -14.63
CA THR A 103 7.88 -23.25 -15.90
C THR A 103 9.27 -22.60 -15.86
N GLY A 104 9.50 -21.61 -15.00
CA GLY A 104 10.75 -20.83 -14.97
C GLY A 104 10.90 -19.85 -16.13
N GLU A 105 9.86 -19.68 -16.95
CA GLU A 105 9.87 -18.73 -18.07
C GLU A 105 9.82 -17.28 -17.56
N VAL A 106 10.49 -16.37 -18.27
CA VAL A 106 10.47 -14.94 -17.95
C VAL A 106 9.15 -14.34 -18.44
N LEU A 107 8.29 -13.94 -17.50
CA LEU A 107 7.00 -13.28 -17.79
C LEU A 107 7.20 -11.79 -18.12
N VAL A 108 8.04 -11.12 -17.33
CA VAL A 108 8.35 -9.70 -17.50
C VAL A 108 9.86 -9.51 -17.35
N PRO A 109 10.55 -8.96 -18.35
CA PRO A 109 11.99 -8.70 -18.24
C PRO A 109 12.27 -7.55 -17.25
N ALA A 110 13.50 -7.49 -16.74
CA ALA A 110 13.95 -6.40 -15.88
C ALA A 110 13.91 -5.05 -16.60
N GLY A 111 13.65 -3.97 -15.86
CA GLY A 111 13.62 -2.61 -16.40
C GLY A 111 12.37 -2.28 -17.22
N THR A 112 11.36 -3.15 -17.21
CA THR A 112 10.12 -2.95 -17.97
C THR A 112 9.05 -2.34 -17.07
N MET A 113 8.31 -1.35 -17.59
CA MET A 113 7.15 -0.80 -16.91
C MET A 113 5.98 -1.78 -16.94
N ILE A 114 5.30 -1.93 -15.81
CA ILE A 114 4.17 -2.83 -15.66
C ILE A 114 2.87 -2.10 -16.03
N ASP A 115 2.31 -2.46 -17.18
CA ASP A 115 0.98 -2.02 -17.60
C ASP A 115 -0.13 -2.71 -16.81
N ARG A 116 -1.35 -2.17 -16.87
CA ARG A 116 -2.52 -2.71 -16.14
C ARG A 116 -2.82 -4.16 -16.53
N VAL A 117 -2.76 -4.48 -17.81
CA VAL A 117 -3.02 -5.83 -18.33
C VAL A 117 -1.97 -6.82 -17.81
N THR A 118 -0.71 -6.41 -17.81
CA THR A 118 0.40 -7.22 -17.29
C THR A 118 0.29 -7.38 -15.77
N ALA A 119 -0.05 -6.32 -15.05
CA ALA A 119 -0.26 -6.35 -13.60
C ALA A 119 -1.36 -7.35 -13.20
N GLU A 120 -2.49 -7.36 -13.90
CA GLU A 120 -3.58 -8.29 -13.61
C GLU A 120 -3.21 -9.75 -13.93
N LYS A 121 -2.51 -9.98 -15.06
CA LYS A 121 -2.07 -11.32 -15.45
C LYS A 121 -1.06 -11.92 -14.47
N VAL A 122 -0.04 -11.14 -14.11
CA VAL A 122 1.06 -11.65 -13.27
C VAL A 122 0.66 -11.62 -11.79
N GLY A 123 -0.06 -10.60 -11.34
CA GLY A 123 -0.45 -10.45 -9.93
C GLY A 123 -1.46 -11.51 -9.45
N ARG A 124 -2.29 -12.05 -10.34
CA ARG A 124 -3.24 -13.14 -10.04
C ARG A 124 -2.70 -14.54 -10.36
N LEU A 125 -1.44 -14.62 -10.79
CA LEU A 125 -0.83 -15.90 -11.13
C LEU A 125 -0.54 -16.69 -9.85
N GLU A 126 -1.42 -17.63 -9.53
CA GLU A 126 -1.22 -18.64 -8.50
C GLU A 126 -0.97 -19.98 -9.20
N ALA A 127 0.12 -20.64 -8.85
CA ALA A 127 0.46 -21.94 -9.41
C ALA A 127 0.69 -22.95 -8.29
N GLU A 128 0.33 -24.21 -8.55
CA GLU A 128 0.71 -25.32 -7.69
C GLU A 128 2.10 -25.79 -8.12
N LEU A 129 3.05 -25.74 -7.18
CA LEU A 129 4.38 -26.25 -7.37
C LEU A 129 4.46 -27.65 -6.76
N ASP A 130 4.72 -28.63 -7.63
CA ASP A 130 5.01 -30.01 -7.22
C ASP A 130 6.46 -30.08 -6.74
N LEU A 131 6.65 -30.32 -5.43
CA LEU A 131 7.98 -30.37 -4.81
C LEU A 131 8.82 -31.57 -5.25
N SER A 132 8.20 -32.61 -5.82
CA SER A 132 8.87 -33.84 -6.27
C SER A 132 9.60 -33.71 -7.60
N ALA A 133 9.41 -32.60 -8.34
CA ALA A 133 10.07 -32.41 -9.63
C ALA A 133 11.58 -32.09 -9.46
N PRO A 134 12.44 -32.58 -10.36
CA PRO A 134 13.88 -32.27 -10.33
C PRO A 134 14.15 -30.79 -10.64
N GLY A 135 15.04 -30.16 -9.87
CA GLY A 135 15.45 -28.76 -10.05
C GLY A 135 14.50 -27.71 -9.45
N VAL A 136 13.62 -28.09 -8.53
CA VAL A 136 12.73 -27.15 -7.82
C VAL A 136 13.48 -26.34 -6.77
N GLU A 137 14.52 -26.89 -6.14
CA GLU A 137 15.32 -26.21 -5.10
C GLU A 137 15.96 -24.91 -5.62
N GLU A 138 16.52 -24.96 -6.83
CA GLU A 138 17.09 -23.79 -7.48
C GLU A 138 16.03 -22.80 -7.96
N ARG A 139 14.78 -23.22 -8.21
CA ARG A 139 13.70 -22.32 -8.67
C ARG A 139 12.89 -21.73 -7.53
N ALA A 140 12.93 -22.36 -6.36
CA ALA A 140 12.11 -21.98 -5.21
C ALA A 140 12.40 -20.57 -4.69
N HIS A 141 13.65 -20.09 -4.79
CA HIS A 141 14.00 -18.73 -4.35
C HIS A 141 13.28 -17.61 -5.13
N LEU A 142 12.69 -17.93 -6.29
CA LEU A 142 11.93 -17.02 -7.14
C LEU A 142 10.43 -16.98 -6.81
N ALA A 143 9.99 -17.78 -5.83
CA ALA A 143 8.59 -17.96 -5.50
C ALA A 143 8.32 -17.71 -4.00
N LYS A 144 7.10 -17.24 -3.72
CA LYS A 144 6.57 -17.06 -2.37
C LYS A 144 5.37 -17.96 -2.13
N SER A 145 5.21 -18.42 -0.90
CA SER A 145 4.01 -19.12 -0.46
C SER A 145 2.80 -18.17 -0.40
N VAL A 146 1.66 -18.60 -0.92
CA VAL A 146 0.40 -17.85 -0.77
C VAL A 146 -0.23 -18.14 0.60
N GLN A 147 -0.06 -19.38 1.08
CA GLN A 147 -0.69 -19.89 2.29
C GLN A 147 0.36 -20.37 3.28
N GLU A 148 -0.02 -20.42 4.55
CA GLU A 148 0.79 -21.05 5.59
C GLU A 148 0.82 -22.57 5.35
N VAL A 149 2.01 -23.14 5.32
CA VAL A 149 2.19 -24.59 5.16
C VAL A 149 2.47 -25.18 6.53
N VAL A 150 1.54 -26.04 6.97
CA VAL A 150 1.66 -26.77 8.23
C VAL A 150 2.11 -28.19 7.97
N HIS A 151 2.92 -28.72 8.88
CA HIS A 151 3.33 -30.11 8.85
C HIS A 151 2.11 -31.02 9.12
N PRO A 152 1.87 -32.08 8.32
CA PRO A 152 0.71 -32.96 8.48
C PRO A 152 0.61 -33.65 9.85
N GLU A 153 1.75 -34.07 10.39
CA GLU A 153 1.81 -34.82 11.67
C GLU A 153 2.07 -33.96 12.91
N THR A 154 2.96 -32.96 12.83
CA THR A 154 3.36 -32.17 14.00
C THR A 154 2.53 -30.91 14.20
N PHE A 155 1.69 -30.53 13.23
CA PHE A 155 0.91 -29.28 13.19
C PHE A 155 1.74 -28.01 13.39
N GLN A 156 3.07 -28.10 13.23
CA GLN A 156 3.95 -26.94 13.27
C GLN A 156 3.89 -26.19 11.93
N VAL A 157 3.88 -24.86 12.01
CA VAL A 157 3.94 -24.00 10.82
C VAL A 157 5.38 -24.00 10.30
N LEU A 158 5.59 -24.59 9.13
CA LEU A 158 6.91 -24.65 8.49
C LEU A 158 7.22 -23.39 7.69
N VAL A 159 6.21 -22.87 6.97
CA VAL A 159 6.34 -21.67 6.14
C VAL A 159 5.16 -20.74 6.41
N ARG A 160 5.44 -19.47 6.68
CA ARG A 160 4.40 -18.44 6.84
C ARG A 160 3.90 -17.97 5.49
N ALA A 161 2.70 -17.37 5.46
CA ALA A 161 2.18 -16.76 4.24
C ALA A 161 3.07 -15.59 3.80
N ASN A 162 3.34 -15.48 2.50
CA ASN A 162 4.20 -14.47 1.86
C ASN A 162 5.70 -14.62 2.16
N GLU A 163 6.12 -15.76 2.69
CA GLU A 163 7.53 -16.05 2.91
C GLU A 163 8.17 -16.59 1.62
N ALA A 164 9.41 -16.18 1.37
CA ALA A 164 10.18 -16.66 0.23
C ALA A 164 10.69 -18.08 0.51
N LEU A 165 10.58 -18.97 -0.48
CA LEU A 165 11.02 -20.35 -0.34
C LEU A 165 12.54 -20.42 -0.50
N THR A 166 13.26 -20.48 0.61
CA THR A 166 14.70 -20.80 0.60
C THR A 166 14.92 -22.27 0.27
N PRO A 167 16.05 -22.67 -0.34
CA PRO A 167 16.36 -24.07 -0.63
C PRO A 167 16.30 -24.99 0.60
N GLU A 168 16.68 -24.46 1.77
CA GLU A 168 16.62 -25.15 3.06
C GLU A 168 15.18 -25.50 3.45
N LEU A 169 14.28 -24.51 3.47
CA LEU A 169 12.85 -24.72 3.70
C LEU A 169 12.23 -25.73 2.71
N VAL A 170 12.68 -25.78 1.46
CA VAL A 170 12.20 -26.75 0.46
C VAL A 170 12.58 -28.18 0.84
N GLN A 171 13.79 -28.38 1.36
CA GLN A 171 14.23 -29.69 1.85
C GLN A 171 13.42 -30.12 3.08
N GLU A 172 13.15 -29.19 4.00
CA GLU A 172 12.28 -29.45 5.15
C GLU A 172 10.87 -29.83 4.74
N LEU A 173 10.29 -29.13 3.75
CA LEU A 173 8.97 -29.43 3.21
C LEU A 173 8.90 -30.80 2.53
N ARG A 174 9.97 -31.20 1.83
CA ARG A 174 10.10 -32.55 1.25
C ARG A 174 10.20 -33.62 2.33
N ALA A 175 11.00 -33.39 3.37
CA ALA A 175 11.13 -34.31 4.50
C ALA A 175 9.79 -34.48 5.26
N ALA A 176 9.00 -33.40 5.34
CA ALA A 176 7.66 -33.39 5.92
C ALA A 176 6.59 -34.09 5.06
N GLY A 177 6.92 -34.56 3.86
CA GLY A 177 5.99 -35.25 2.96
C GLY A 177 4.99 -34.35 2.24
N VAL A 178 5.22 -33.02 2.20
CA VAL A 178 4.36 -32.09 1.46
C VAL A 178 4.65 -32.22 -0.03
N GLN A 179 3.66 -32.63 -0.83
CA GLN A 179 3.84 -32.85 -2.27
C GLN A 179 3.56 -31.61 -3.12
N LYS A 180 2.58 -30.80 -2.71
CA LYS A 180 2.08 -29.65 -3.48
C LYS A 180 2.00 -28.41 -2.60
N ILE A 181 2.47 -27.28 -3.12
CA ILE A 181 2.37 -25.98 -2.47
C ILE A 181 1.82 -24.95 -3.44
N ARG A 182 0.89 -24.12 -2.98
CA ARG A 182 0.40 -22.96 -3.73
C ARG A 182 1.40 -21.82 -3.62
N VAL A 183 2.04 -21.51 -4.73
CA VAL A 183 3.07 -20.48 -4.83
C VAL A 183 2.66 -19.37 -5.78
N ARG A 184 3.28 -18.20 -5.57
CA ARG A 184 3.18 -17.05 -6.45
C ARG A 184 4.58 -16.57 -6.85
N PRO A 185 4.71 -15.85 -7.97
CA PRO A 185 5.98 -15.23 -8.33
C PRO A 185 6.40 -14.15 -7.33
N ARG A 186 7.72 -13.97 -7.20
CA ARG A 186 8.32 -12.90 -6.42
C ARG A 186 8.34 -11.60 -7.22
N PHE A 187 7.89 -10.50 -6.62
CA PHE A 187 7.83 -9.19 -7.26
C PHE A 187 8.85 -8.24 -6.64
N ILE A 188 9.90 -7.91 -7.39
CA ILE A 188 10.88 -6.91 -6.98
C ILE A 188 10.81 -5.73 -7.95
N VAL A 189 10.29 -4.61 -7.46
CA VAL A 189 10.11 -3.39 -8.25
C VAL A 189 11.10 -2.32 -7.82
N ARG A 190 11.48 -1.46 -8.75
CA ARG A 190 12.24 -0.26 -8.43
C ARG A 190 11.37 0.70 -7.62
N SER A 191 12.00 1.41 -6.70
CA SER A 191 11.34 2.35 -5.80
C SER A 191 12.13 3.66 -5.73
N PRO A 192 11.47 4.80 -5.49
CA PRO A 192 12.16 6.06 -5.20
C PRO A 192 13.11 5.96 -4.00
N VAL A 193 12.84 5.08 -3.03
CA VAL A 193 13.65 4.93 -1.81
C VAL A 193 15.00 4.28 -2.08
N THR A 194 15.09 3.39 -3.08
CA THR A 194 16.33 2.70 -3.46
C THR A 194 17.07 3.39 -4.62
N CYS A 195 16.59 4.58 -5.00
CA CYS A 195 17.16 5.36 -6.10
C CYS A 195 18.51 5.96 -5.68
N GLN A 196 19.49 5.93 -6.60
CA GLN A 196 20.85 6.44 -6.37
C GLN A 196 21.09 7.83 -6.99
N THR A 197 20.06 8.43 -7.60
CA THR A 197 20.14 9.77 -8.20
C THR A 197 20.36 10.84 -7.13
N ALA A 198 21.36 11.69 -7.32
CA ALA A 198 21.68 12.75 -6.35
C ALA A 198 20.62 13.88 -6.35
N GLY A 199 19.98 14.11 -5.20
CA GLY A 199 19.03 15.22 -4.99
C GLY A 199 17.80 15.18 -5.90
N GLY A 200 17.26 13.98 -6.15
CA GLY A 200 16.10 13.77 -7.01
C GLY A 200 15.81 12.27 -7.17
N VAL A 201 15.07 11.91 -8.22
CA VAL A 201 14.80 10.52 -8.59
C VAL A 201 14.98 10.32 -10.08
N CYS A 202 15.28 9.09 -10.52
CA CYS A 202 15.27 8.75 -11.94
C CYS A 202 13.86 8.34 -12.41
N GLN A 203 13.62 8.39 -13.73
CA GLN A 203 12.35 8.01 -14.35
C GLN A 203 11.97 6.56 -14.02
N LEU A 204 12.93 5.63 -14.07
CA LEU A 204 12.65 4.21 -13.82
C LEU A 204 12.38 3.88 -12.34
N CYS A 205 12.98 4.58 -11.39
CA CYS A 205 12.69 4.37 -9.96
C CYS A 205 11.35 4.98 -9.54
N TYR A 206 10.92 6.07 -10.19
CA TYR A 206 9.60 6.65 -9.98
C TYR A 206 8.51 5.80 -10.65
N GLY A 207 8.71 5.50 -11.94
CA GLY A 207 7.78 4.77 -12.79
C GLY A 207 6.84 5.69 -13.57
N MET A 208 5.56 5.33 -13.56
CA MET A 208 4.53 5.97 -14.35
C MET A 208 3.99 7.24 -13.67
N ASP A 209 3.75 8.26 -14.48
CA ASP A 209 2.92 9.40 -14.09
C ASP A 209 1.45 8.99 -14.07
N LEU A 210 0.81 9.10 -12.90
CA LEU A 210 -0.58 8.72 -12.69
C LEU A 210 -1.59 9.63 -13.42
N ALA A 211 -1.19 10.85 -13.81
CA ALA A 211 -2.06 11.79 -14.51
C ALA A 211 -2.16 11.48 -16.01
N PHE A 212 -1.04 11.07 -16.63
CA PHE A 212 -0.95 10.85 -18.08
C PHE A 212 -0.80 9.39 -18.48
N HIS A 213 -0.67 8.47 -17.52
CA HIS A 213 -0.48 7.03 -17.74
C HIS A 213 0.68 6.68 -18.69
N ARG A 214 1.79 7.43 -18.55
CA ARG A 214 3.04 7.22 -19.29
C ARG A 214 4.23 7.37 -18.35
N LEU A 215 5.43 7.00 -18.81
CA LEU A 215 6.64 7.22 -18.02
C LEU A 215 6.78 8.70 -17.67
N VAL A 216 7.10 8.99 -16.41
CA VAL A 216 7.24 10.37 -15.93
C VAL A 216 8.28 11.11 -16.76
N GLU A 217 8.04 12.38 -17.08
CA GLU A 217 8.98 13.21 -17.84
C GLU A 217 10.13 13.71 -16.97
N LYS A 218 11.28 13.99 -17.59
CA LYS A 218 12.40 14.64 -16.90
C LYS A 218 12.02 16.08 -16.57
N GLY A 219 12.39 16.54 -15.38
CA GLY A 219 12.04 17.86 -14.86
C GLY A 219 10.72 17.91 -14.08
N THR A 220 9.94 16.83 -14.04
CA THR A 220 8.70 16.80 -13.26
C THR A 220 8.99 16.87 -11.77
N ALA A 221 8.35 17.83 -11.08
CA ALA A 221 8.47 18.05 -9.63
C ALA A 221 7.62 17.04 -8.84
N VAL A 222 8.00 15.76 -8.90
CA VAL A 222 7.27 14.65 -8.28
C VAL A 222 7.13 14.75 -6.77
N GLY A 223 8.05 15.44 -6.09
CA GLY A 223 7.95 15.72 -4.65
C GLY A 223 6.77 16.61 -4.29
N ILE A 224 6.55 17.68 -5.05
CA ILE A 224 5.41 18.60 -4.85
C ILE A 224 4.10 17.86 -5.12
N ILE A 225 4.06 17.08 -6.21
CA ILE A 225 2.89 16.26 -6.57
C ILE A 225 2.55 15.30 -5.42
N ALA A 226 3.54 14.55 -4.93
CA ALA A 226 3.33 13.61 -3.82
C ALA A 226 2.88 14.30 -2.53
N ALA A 227 3.47 15.44 -2.19
CA ALA A 227 3.09 16.22 -1.01
C ALA A 227 1.63 16.70 -1.09
N GLN A 228 1.19 17.18 -2.26
CA GLN A 228 -0.19 17.60 -2.49
C GLN A 228 -1.16 16.42 -2.47
N SER A 229 -0.81 15.29 -3.10
CA SER A 229 -1.62 14.07 -3.09
C SER A 229 -1.86 13.50 -1.69
N ILE A 230 -0.96 13.77 -0.74
CA ILE A 230 -1.16 13.41 0.68
C ILE A 230 -1.91 14.52 1.43
N GLY A 231 -1.56 15.78 1.16
CA GLY A 231 -2.06 16.94 1.89
C GLY A 231 -3.53 17.27 1.62
N GLU A 232 -3.95 17.25 0.34
CA GLU A 232 -5.31 17.62 -0.06
C GLU A 232 -6.36 16.65 0.53
N PRO A 233 -6.24 15.31 0.42
CA PRO A 233 -7.17 14.40 1.10
C PRO A 233 -7.13 14.58 2.62
N GLY A 234 -5.98 14.95 3.19
CA GLY A 234 -5.84 15.31 4.60
C GLY A 234 -6.78 16.45 5.01
N THR A 235 -6.88 17.50 4.21
CA THR A 235 -7.86 18.60 4.44
C THR A 235 -9.30 18.12 4.28
N GLN A 236 -9.61 17.31 3.26
CA GLN A 236 -10.97 16.78 3.05
C GLN A 236 -11.43 15.86 4.19
N LEU A 237 -10.53 15.00 4.70
CA LEU A 237 -10.81 14.12 5.83
C LEU A 237 -11.17 14.91 7.09
N THR A 238 -10.63 16.12 7.26
CA THR A 238 -11.01 16.98 8.38
C THR A 238 -12.38 17.63 8.24
N MET A 239 -12.85 17.83 7.02
CA MET A 239 -14.18 18.38 6.73
C MET A 239 -15.28 17.31 6.78
N ARG A 240 -15.00 16.06 6.37
CA ARG A 240 -16.01 15.00 6.21
C ARG A 240 -16.20 14.06 7.41
N THR A 241 -15.33 14.10 8.44
CA THR A 241 -15.32 13.08 9.52
C THR A 241 -16.34 13.28 10.66
N PHE A 242 -17.29 14.21 10.54
CA PHE A 242 -18.10 14.66 11.68
C PHE A 242 -19.59 14.30 11.71
N HIS A 243 -20.05 13.30 10.95
CA HIS A 243 -21.42 12.79 11.13
C HIS A 243 -21.54 11.58 12.07
N THR A 244 -20.44 10.97 12.53
CA THR A 244 -20.48 9.90 13.55
C THR A 244 -19.77 10.34 14.82
N GLY A 245 -20.52 10.99 15.71
CA GLY A 245 -20.05 11.28 17.06
C GLY A 245 -19.78 9.99 17.84
N GLY A 246 -18.54 9.78 18.29
CA GLY A 246 -18.32 8.94 19.47
C GLY A 246 -17.16 7.95 19.52
N VAL A 247 -16.29 7.80 18.51
CA VAL A 247 -15.20 6.79 18.61
C VAL A 247 -13.86 7.42 18.97
N ARG A 248 -13.42 7.15 20.21
CA ARG A 248 -12.12 7.50 20.83
C ARG A 248 -10.99 6.65 20.22
N ARG A 249 -10.73 6.79 18.91
CA ARG A 249 -9.53 6.26 18.25
C ARG A 249 -8.85 7.39 17.48
N LEU A 250 -7.53 7.46 17.54
CA LEU A 250 -6.72 8.32 16.66
C LEU A 250 -6.92 7.85 15.21
N ARG A 251 -7.97 8.34 14.57
CA ARG A 251 -8.30 8.08 13.16
C ARG A 251 -8.11 9.37 12.37
N GLY A 252 -7.67 9.24 11.12
CA GLY A 252 -7.47 10.36 10.21
C GLY A 252 -6.23 11.19 10.52
N LEU A 253 -6.35 12.52 10.42
CA LEU A 253 -5.23 13.46 10.37
C LEU A 253 -4.30 13.41 11.61
N ALA A 254 -4.82 13.11 12.81
CA ALA A 254 -4.01 13.08 14.02
C ALA A 254 -2.94 11.97 13.97
N ARG A 255 -3.30 10.77 13.53
CA ARG A 255 -2.37 9.65 13.36
C ARG A 255 -1.35 9.92 12.25
N LEU A 256 -1.81 10.56 11.17
CA LEU A 256 -0.95 10.93 10.05
C LEU A 256 0.14 11.93 10.49
N LYS A 257 -0.19 12.90 11.34
CA LYS A 257 0.80 13.82 11.92
C LYS A 257 1.82 13.13 12.82
N GLU A 258 1.41 12.15 13.61
CA GLU A 258 2.33 11.39 14.46
C GLU A 258 3.32 10.57 13.62
N LEU A 259 2.86 10.00 12.51
CA LEU A 259 3.72 9.27 11.57
C LEU A 259 4.79 10.17 10.93
N PHE A 260 4.43 11.40 10.54
CA PHE A 260 5.37 12.35 9.90
C PHE A 260 6.19 13.20 10.88
N ARG A 261 5.94 13.09 12.19
CA ARG A 261 6.78 13.71 13.22
C ARG A 261 7.42 12.60 14.06
N PRO A 262 8.66 12.19 13.74
CA PRO A 262 9.41 11.38 14.69
C PRO A 262 9.47 12.15 16.01
N ARG A 263 9.02 11.50 17.09
CA ARG A 263 9.19 12.00 18.46
C ARG A 263 10.60 11.74 18.93
#